data_AF-A0A023G9G9-F1
#
_entry.id   AF-A0A023G9G9-F1
#
_cell.length_a   1.000
_cell.length_b   1.000
_cell.length_c   1.000
_cell.angle_alpha   90.00
_cell.angle_beta   90.00
_cell.angle_gamma   90.00
#
_symmetry.space_group_name_H-M   'P 1'
#
loop_
_entity.id
_entity.type
_entity.pdbx_description
1 polymer ?
#
loop_
_entity_poly.entity_id
_entity_poly.type
_entity_poly.pdbx_seq_one_letter_code
_entity_poly.pdbx_strand_id
1 'polypeptide(L)'
;MHFLALNGLLLMWFIMTVLEIRAHYYGEDQHIVDGLVQRRIKDRRRGRYYFRWRYQGEYCESSDDCHPGLCCVQRAYRTCQPLSWYGQRCGYGQIKGGCYWRHCPCVYGEDYCQQGYCQV
;
A
#
# COMPACT_ATOMS: atom_id res chain seq x y z
N MET A 1 42.33 -35.06 -6.81
CA MET A 1 40.89 -35.13 -7.15
C MET A 1 39.97 -34.87 -5.95
N HIS A 2 40.39 -35.15 -4.69
CA HIS A 2 39.57 -34.87 -3.50
C HIS A 2 39.38 -33.38 -3.14
N PHE A 3 40.37 -32.52 -3.41
CA PHE A 3 40.31 -31.09 -3.10
C PHE A 3 39.21 -30.34 -3.88
N LEU A 4 38.97 -30.69 -5.15
CA LEU A 4 37.93 -30.09 -5.98
C LEU A 4 36.52 -30.49 -5.52
N ALA A 5 36.36 -31.72 -5.03
CA ALA A 5 35.09 -32.21 -4.48
C ALA A 5 34.74 -31.52 -3.15
N LEU A 6 35.73 -31.33 -2.26
CA LEU A 6 35.56 -30.60 -1.00
C LEU A 6 35.18 -29.13 -1.23
N ASN A 7 35.84 -28.46 -2.18
CA ASN A 7 35.52 -27.09 -2.54
C ASN A 7 34.13 -26.96 -3.17
N GLY A 8 33.71 -27.94 -3.99
CA GLY A 8 32.35 -27.99 -4.54
C GLY A 8 31.28 -28.17 -3.47
N LEU A 9 31.51 -29.02 -2.47
CA LEU A 9 30.58 -29.25 -1.37
C LEU A 9 30.43 -28.01 -0.48
N LEU A 10 31.52 -27.27 -0.22
CA LEU A 10 31.48 -26.02 0.54
C LEU A 10 30.69 -24.92 -0.19
N LEU A 11 30.86 -24.80 -1.51
CA LEU A 11 30.08 -23.86 -2.32
C LEU A 11 28.59 -24.21 -2.32
N MET A 12 28.26 -25.50 -2.47
CA MET A 12 26.87 -25.95 -2.43
C MET A 12 26.23 -25.70 -1.05
N TRP A 13 26.97 -25.92 0.03
CA TRP A 13 26.49 -25.62 1.38
C TRP A 13 26.25 -24.12 1.58
N PHE A 14 27.18 -23.26 1.13
CA PHE A 14 27.01 -21.81 1.20
C PHE A 14 25.82 -21.30 0.35
N ILE A 15 25.59 -21.89 -0.82
CA ILE A 15 24.43 -21.54 -1.65
C ILE A 15 23.13 -21.95 -0.95
N MET A 16 23.07 -23.14 -0.36
CA MET A 16 21.88 -23.61 0.37
C MET A 16 21.57 -22.74 1.60
N THR A 17 22.58 -22.34 2.37
CA THR A 17 22.36 -21.44 3.52
C THR A 17 21.92 -20.04 3.08
N VAL A 18 22.49 -19.49 2.02
CA VAL A 18 22.05 -18.20 1.46
C VAL A 18 20.63 -18.27 0.91
N LEU A 19 20.22 -19.39 0.31
CA LEU A 19 18.85 -19.62 -0.16
C LEU A 19 17.85 -19.69 1.01
N GLU A 20 18.19 -20.38 2.09
CA GLU A 20 17.35 -20.43 3.30
C GLU A 20 17.24 -19.07 3.98
N ILE A 21 18.35 -18.34 4.11
CA ILE A 21 18.35 -16.97 4.66
C ILE A 21 17.48 -16.05 3.80
N ARG A 22 17.58 -16.14 2.46
CA ARG A 22 16.71 -15.37 1.55
C ARG A 22 15.25 -15.76 1.69
N ALA A 23 14.93 -17.04 1.84
CA ALA A 23 13.55 -17.48 2.04
C ALA A 23 12.95 -16.93 3.35
N HIS A 24 13.74 -16.88 4.42
CA HIS A 24 13.33 -16.24 5.68
C HIS A 24 13.19 -14.72 5.54
N TYR A 25 14.11 -14.05 4.84
CA TYR A 25 14.06 -12.59 4.65
C TYR A 25 12.90 -12.15 3.74
N TYR A 26 12.57 -12.91 2.68
CA TYR A 26 11.44 -12.61 1.79
C TYR A 26 10.07 -12.84 2.44
N GLY A 27 10.01 -13.48 3.61
CA GLY A 27 8.76 -13.75 4.33
C GLY A 27 8.19 -12.57 5.10
N GLU A 28 8.98 -11.55 5.41
CA GLU A 28 8.59 -10.49 6.37
C GLU A 28 8.09 -9.20 5.70
N ASP A 29 8.50 -8.91 4.46
CA ASP A 29 8.12 -7.65 3.78
C ASP A 29 6.72 -7.66 3.14
N GLN A 30 6.05 -8.82 3.03
CA GLN A 30 4.74 -8.88 2.37
C GLN A 30 3.57 -8.41 3.24
N HIS A 31 3.71 -8.37 4.56
CA HIS A 31 2.63 -7.94 5.46
C HIS A 31 2.41 -6.42 5.51
N ILE A 32 3.35 -5.60 5.03
CA ILE A 32 3.22 -4.13 5.03
C ILE A 32 2.33 -3.62 3.88
N VAL A 33 1.96 -4.49 2.92
CA VAL A 33 1.11 -4.12 1.78
C VAL A 33 -0.30 -4.74 1.81
N ASP A 34 -0.54 -5.71 2.69
CA ASP A 34 -1.72 -6.59 2.65
C ASP A 34 -2.70 -6.41 3.83
N GLY A 35 -2.66 -5.26 4.50
CA GLY A 35 -3.66 -4.82 5.48
C GLY A 35 -4.95 -4.25 4.86
N LEU A 36 -5.58 -4.99 3.97
CA LEU A 36 -7.04 -4.99 3.68
C LEU A 36 -7.82 -3.66 3.81
N VAL A 37 -7.41 -2.62 3.08
CA VAL A 37 -8.40 -1.77 2.40
C VAL A 37 -9.30 -2.74 1.63
N GLN A 38 -10.62 -2.73 1.87
CA GLN A 38 -11.57 -3.52 1.09
C GLN A 38 -11.52 -3.04 -0.37
N ARG A 39 -10.53 -3.54 -1.12
CA ARG A 39 -10.38 -3.26 -2.54
C ARG A 39 -11.63 -3.81 -3.20
N ARG A 40 -12.40 -2.93 -3.82
CA ARG A 40 -13.53 -3.30 -4.66
C ARG A 40 -13.03 -4.37 -5.63
N ILE A 41 -13.74 -5.51 -5.73
CA ILE A 41 -13.48 -6.49 -6.79
C ILE A 41 -13.71 -5.75 -8.11
N LYS A 42 -12.64 -5.21 -8.69
CA LYS A 42 -12.69 -4.48 -9.96
C LYS A 42 -12.89 -5.54 -11.02
N ASP A 43 -14.10 -5.60 -11.54
CA ASP A 43 -14.52 -6.60 -12.52
C ASP A 43 -13.48 -6.66 -13.65
N ARG A 44 -12.87 -7.84 -13.86
CA ARG A 44 -11.76 -8.08 -14.81
C ARG A 44 -12.14 -7.73 -16.26
N ARG A 45 -13.42 -7.51 -16.54
CA ARG A 45 -13.94 -7.06 -17.84
C ARG A 45 -13.67 -5.60 -18.19
N ARG A 46 -13.09 -4.77 -17.31
CA ARG A 46 -12.51 -3.46 -17.69
C ARG A 46 -11.12 -3.65 -18.33
N GLY A 47 -11.10 -4.37 -19.45
CA GLY A 47 -9.93 -4.44 -20.32
C GLY A 47 -9.70 -3.08 -20.98
N ARG A 48 -8.47 -2.57 -20.89
CA ARG A 48 -7.92 -1.49 -21.73
C ARG A 48 -8.52 -0.08 -21.58
N TYR A 49 -8.64 0.44 -20.36
CA TYR A 49 -8.45 1.87 -20.15
C TYR A 49 -7.10 2.02 -19.46
N TYR A 50 -6.14 2.73 -20.06
CA TYR A 50 -4.99 3.24 -19.31
C TYR A 50 -5.50 3.75 -17.96
N PHE A 51 -4.86 3.35 -16.86
CA PHE A 51 -5.17 3.86 -15.52
C PHE A 51 -5.10 5.38 -15.56
N ARG A 52 -6.21 6.04 -15.87
CA ARG A 52 -6.35 7.49 -15.83
C ARG A 52 -6.53 7.82 -14.37
N TRP A 53 -5.41 7.90 -13.69
CA TRP A 53 -5.34 8.40 -12.33
C TRP A 53 -6.01 9.77 -12.28
N ARG A 54 -6.86 9.94 -11.27
CA ARG A 54 -7.51 11.19 -10.96
C ARG A 54 -6.56 12.03 -10.12
N TYR A 55 -6.32 13.26 -10.56
CA TYR A 55 -5.47 14.21 -9.86
C TYR A 55 -6.28 14.98 -8.81
N GLN A 56 -5.59 15.77 -8.00
CA GLN A 56 -6.20 16.54 -6.93
C GLN A 56 -7.37 17.40 -7.46
N GLY A 57 -8.51 17.34 -6.77
CA GLY A 57 -9.73 18.07 -7.13
C GLY A 57 -10.61 17.37 -8.18
N GLU A 58 -10.11 16.35 -8.88
CA GLU A 58 -10.94 15.58 -9.81
C GLU A 58 -11.94 14.69 -9.08
N TYR A 59 -13.08 14.43 -9.74
CA TYR A 59 -14.09 13.49 -9.26
C TYR A 59 -13.54 12.06 -9.18
N CYS A 60 -13.87 11.37 -8.09
CA CYS A 60 -13.48 9.98 -7.84
C CYS A 60 -14.66 9.15 -7.33
N GLU A 61 -14.68 7.85 -7.67
CA GLU A 61 -15.62 6.91 -7.07
C GLU A 61 -15.01 6.17 -5.88
N SER A 62 -13.71 5.86 -5.95
CA SER A 62 -12.90 5.20 -4.93
C SER A 62 -11.53 5.85 -4.83
N SER A 63 -10.83 5.65 -3.71
CA SER A 63 -9.42 6.06 -3.58
C SER A 63 -8.52 5.33 -4.60
N ASP A 64 -8.92 4.16 -5.09
CA ASP A 64 -8.22 3.42 -6.16
C ASP A 64 -8.21 4.16 -7.52
N ASP A 65 -9.09 5.15 -7.69
CA ASP A 65 -9.12 5.97 -8.90
C ASP A 65 -8.12 7.13 -8.82
N CYS A 66 -7.73 7.54 -7.61
CA CYS A 66 -6.87 8.69 -7.37
C CYS A 66 -5.38 8.33 -7.53
N HIS A 67 -4.58 9.28 -8.00
CA HIS A 67 -3.13 9.11 -8.10
C HIS A 67 -2.51 8.69 -6.75
N PRO A 68 -1.47 7.84 -6.73
CA PRO A 68 -0.72 7.55 -5.52
C PRO A 68 -0.36 8.82 -4.73
N GLY A 69 -0.57 8.80 -3.40
CA GLY A 69 -0.44 9.97 -2.52
C GLY A 69 -1.72 10.77 -2.33
N LEU A 70 -2.81 10.42 -3.02
CA LEU A 70 -4.14 11.01 -2.87
C LEU A 70 -5.14 9.98 -2.32
N CYS A 71 -6.22 10.46 -1.72
CA CYS A 71 -7.36 9.67 -1.32
C CYS A 71 -8.66 10.28 -1.85
N CYS A 72 -9.72 9.48 -1.99
CA CYS A 72 -11.02 10.00 -2.39
C CYS A 72 -11.82 10.47 -1.18
N VAL A 73 -12.11 11.78 -1.10
CA VAL A 73 -12.83 12.37 0.05
C VAL A 73 -14.25 12.75 -0.33
N GLN A 74 -15.20 12.31 0.47
CA GLN A 74 -16.60 12.74 0.42
C GLN A 74 -16.80 13.98 1.30
N ARG A 75 -17.09 15.12 0.67
CA ARG A 75 -17.66 16.33 1.30
C ARG A 75 -19.04 16.57 0.66
N ALA A 76 -19.27 17.73 0.05
CA ALA A 76 -20.43 17.95 -0.82
C ALA A 76 -20.38 17.07 -2.08
N TYR A 77 -19.18 16.91 -2.65
CA TYR A 77 -18.89 16.04 -3.79
C TYR A 77 -17.67 15.17 -3.48
N ARG A 78 -17.50 14.07 -4.22
CA ARG A 78 -16.32 13.21 -4.12
C ARG A 78 -15.19 13.79 -4.94
N THR A 79 -14.05 14.04 -4.30
CA THR A 79 -12.85 14.52 -5.01
C THR A 79 -11.58 13.88 -4.47
N CYS A 80 -10.56 13.73 -5.32
CA CYS A 80 -9.24 13.32 -4.88
C CYS A 80 -8.57 14.45 -4.09
N GLN A 81 -8.10 14.15 -2.89
CA GLN A 81 -7.44 15.08 -1.99
C GLN A 81 -6.12 14.47 -1.51
N PRO A 82 -5.13 15.30 -1.13
CA PRO A 82 -3.86 14.79 -0.61
C PRO A 82 -4.04 14.07 0.72
N LEU A 83 -3.21 13.05 0.93
CA LEU A 83 -3.06 12.41 2.25
C LEU A 83 -2.61 13.44 3.30
N SER A 84 -3.00 13.19 4.54
CA SER A 84 -2.68 14.07 5.66
C SER A 84 -1.25 13.82 6.15
N TRP A 85 -0.49 14.90 6.30
CA TRP A 85 0.87 14.89 6.86
C TRP A 85 0.84 15.10 8.37
N TYR A 86 2.00 14.95 9.02
CA TYR A 86 2.17 15.19 10.45
C TYR A 86 1.58 16.54 10.89
N GLY A 87 0.82 16.53 11.98
CA GLY A 87 0.10 17.69 12.52
C GLY A 87 -1.16 18.09 11.75
N GLN A 88 -1.45 17.50 10.59
CA GLN A 88 -2.67 17.78 9.82
C GLN A 88 -3.84 16.94 10.31
N ARG A 89 -5.06 17.43 10.04
CA ARG A 89 -6.29 16.70 10.36
C ARG A 89 -6.41 15.43 9.52
N CYS A 90 -6.75 14.32 10.16
CA CYS A 90 -6.98 13.04 9.51
C CYS A 90 -8.43 12.56 9.72
N GLY A 91 -8.89 11.70 8.82
CA GLY A 91 -10.18 11.03 8.90
C GLY A 91 -10.03 9.61 9.40
N TYR A 92 -10.93 9.17 10.29
CA TYR A 92 -10.99 7.79 10.76
C TYR A 92 -11.80 6.92 9.80
N GLY A 93 -11.16 5.88 9.27
CA GLY A 93 -11.81 4.79 8.57
C GLY A 93 -12.38 5.15 7.20
N GLN A 94 -12.39 4.14 6.34
CA GLN A 94 -13.00 4.22 5.03
C GLN A 94 -14.53 4.07 5.12
N ILE A 95 -15.28 4.98 4.49
CA ILE A 95 -16.71 4.79 4.25
C ILE A 95 -16.93 3.80 3.10
N LYS A 96 -18.09 3.15 3.09
CA LYS A 96 -18.45 2.12 2.09
C LYS A 96 -18.14 2.59 0.66
N GLY A 97 -17.36 1.79 -0.07
CA GLY A 97 -17.09 1.99 -1.50
C GLY A 97 -15.75 2.66 -1.83
N GLY A 98 -14.91 2.94 -0.83
CA GLY A 98 -13.51 3.29 -1.08
C GLY A 98 -13.09 4.71 -0.67
N CYS A 99 -13.98 5.48 -0.06
CA CYS A 99 -13.80 6.92 0.19
C CYS A 99 -13.60 7.23 1.68
N TYR A 100 -13.17 8.45 2.00
CA TYR A 100 -13.02 8.95 3.37
C TYR A 100 -13.96 10.11 3.66
N TRP A 101 -14.40 10.23 4.91
CA TRP A 101 -15.28 11.32 5.33
C TRP A 101 -14.48 12.56 5.72
N ARG A 102 -14.70 13.69 5.03
CA ARG A 102 -14.10 15.02 5.26
C ARG A 102 -12.58 15.15 5.09
N HIS A 103 -11.78 14.21 5.58
CA HIS A 103 -10.31 14.23 5.57
C HIS A 103 -9.75 12.89 5.10
N CYS A 104 -8.56 12.93 4.52
CA CYS A 104 -7.79 11.74 4.17
C CYS A 104 -7.15 11.10 5.41
N PRO A 105 -6.74 9.83 5.32
CA PRO A 105 -5.89 9.22 6.33
C PRO A 105 -4.47 9.82 6.28
N CYS A 106 -3.67 9.49 7.28
CA CYS A 106 -2.29 9.94 7.34
C CYS A 106 -1.43 9.20 6.30
N VAL A 107 -0.40 9.87 5.78
CA VAL A 107 0.54 9.29 4.81
C VAL A 107 1.29 8.07 5.38
N TYR A 108 1.46 8.02 6.70
CA TYR A 108 2.16 6.94 7.41
C TYR A 108 1.24 5.74 7.74
N GLY A 109 -0.07 5.87 7.53
CA GLY A 109 -1.07 4.85 7.87
C GLY A 109 -2.20 5.39 8.74
N GLU A 110 -3.30 4.64 8.87
CA GLU A 110 -4.46 5.04 9.67
C GLU A 110 -4.17 5.05 11.17
N ASP A 111 -3.25 4.20 11.64
CA ASP A 111 -2.89 4.07 13.07
C ASP A 111 -2.23 5.33 13.64
N TYR A 112 -1.64 6.16 12.76
CA TYR A 112 -1.05 7.45 13.11
C TYR A 112 -2.08 8.57 13.26
N CYS A 113 -3.36 8.29 13.00
CA CYS A 113 -4.44 9.25 13.22
C CYS A 113 -4.86 9.22 14.69
N GLN A 114 -4.28 10.11 15.51
CA GLN A 114 -4.59 10.23 16.93
C GLN A 114 -5.36 11.52 17.22
N GLN A 115 -6.52 11.38 17.88
CA GLN A 115 -7.42 12.49 18.20
C GLN A 115 -7.83 13.35 16.97
N GLY A 116 -7.87 12.73 15.78
CA GLY A 116 -8.17 13.41 14.51
C GLY A 116 -7.01 14.20 13.90
N TYR A 117 -5.77 13.97 14.36
CA TYR A 117 -4.55 14.54 13.78
C TYR A 117 -3.49 13.47 13.52
N CYS A 118 -2.65 13.68 12.52
CA CYS A 118 -1.53 12.78 12.26
C CYS A 118 -0.39 13.03 13.25
N GLN A 119 -0.09 12.03 14.07
CA GLN A 119 0.93 12.07 15.10
C GLN A 119 1.72 10.75 15.11
N VAL A 120 2.97 10.79 15.55
CA VAL A 120 3.87 9.62 15.71
C VAL A 120 3.87 9.13 17.14
#